data_AF-A0A2T3XP21-F1
#
_entry.id   AF-A0A2T3XP21-F1
#
_cell.length_a   1.000
_cell.length_b   1.000
_cell.length_c   1.000
_cell.angle_alpha   90.00
_cell.angle_beta   90.00
_cell.angle_gamma   90.00
#
_symmetry.space_group_name_H-M   'P 1'
#
loop_
_entity.id
_entity.type
_entity.pdbx_description
1 polymer ?
#
loop_
_entity_poly.entity_id
_entity_poly.type
_entity_poly.pdbx_seq_one_letter_code
_entity_poly.pdbx_strand_id
1 'polypeptide(L)'
;METNQRDYYCNDSDSRLQEILDAPAGAFEELKSIPDRGRLTYTNGFYVYCTAVFIDIRDSSKLTSSHNTPVLGKIYRSYISECVAVLNALDECKEIFIAGDCVSGIFDTPYQESINRALLATASLNSLIAHLNWRLEQKGYSTISCGIGISYGRALMIKSGFKGSGINDVVWMGDVVNEASNLCHQGNKNGRLPVQIATSVYQNLTDYHKSIVYPVYQGFADLQDIWEPSQYQGDIINISFRDWLQAKKPASQLNMLAALAQGKNAFAQTATPYYGLEQFLLSPPPGRS
;
A
#
# COMPACT_ATOMS: atom_id res chain seq x y z
N MET A 1 10.62 -5.61 18.16
CA MET A 1 11.88 -5.89 18.89
C MET A 1 11.65 -5.64 20.37
N GLU A 2 12.23 -6.44 21.25
CA GLU A 2 12.15 -6.25 22.70
C GLU A 2 13.40 -5.54 23.23
N THR A 3 13.26 -4.79 24.32
CA THR A 3 14.41 -4.14 24.98
C THR A 3 15.28 -5.18 25.67
N ASN A 4 16.59 -4.91 25.74
CA ASN A 4 17.57 -5.79 26.38
C ASN A 4 18.23 -5.16 27.62
N GLN A 5 17.74 -4.00 28.09
CA GLN A 5 18.18 -3.24 29.27
C GLN A 5 19.72 -3.17 29.45
N ARG A 6 20.32 -2.07 29.00
CA ARG A 6 21.77 -1.83 29.10
C ARG A 6 22.07 -0.44 29.66
N ASP A 7 23.17 -0.34 30.37
CA ASP A 7 23.71 0.95 30.81
C ASP A 7 24.13 1.81 29.61
N TYR A 8 23.98 3.12 29.75
CA TYR A 8 24.41 4.09 28.76
C TYR A 8 25.65 4.83 29.24
N TYR A 9 26.81 4.51 28.66
CA TYR A 9 28.08 5.16 28.95
C TYR A 9 28.40 6.20 27.88
N CYS A 10 28.69 7.44 28.29
CA CYS A 10 28.95 8.55 27.37
C CYS A 10 30.17 8.31 26.46
N ASN A 11 31.25 7.73 26.99
CA ASN A 11 32.46 7.45 26.21
C ASN A 11 32.20 6.42 25.10
N ASP A 12 31.45 5.37 25.40
CA ASP A 12 31.06 4.38 24.39
C ASP A 12 30.13 5.01 23.35
N SER A 13 29.28 5.96 23.76
CA SER A 13 28.43 6.70 22.83
C SER A 13 29.23 7.56 21.88
N ASP A 14 30.18 8.35 22.40
CA ASP A 14 31.05 9.20 21.59
C ASP A 14 31.87 8.36 20.59
N SER A 15 32.41 7.23 21.05
CA SER A 15 33.14 6.29 20.19
C SER A 15 32.27 5.72 19.07
N ARG A 16 31.02 5.34 19.36
CA ARG A 16 30.07 4.85 18.34
C ARG A 16 29.67 5.94 17.36
N LEU A 17 29.47 7.18 17.83
CA LEU A 17 29.15 8.30 16.97
C LEU A 17 30.29 8.56 15.99
N GLN A 18 31.53 8.59 16.47
CA GLN A 18 32.72 8.71 15.62
C GLN A 18 32.81 7.57 14.61
N GLU A 19 32.66 6.30 15.04
CA GLU A 19 32.67 5.13 14.13
C GLU A 19 31.64 5.26 12.99
N ILE A 20 30.44 5.75 13.29
CA ILE A 20 29.36 5.92 12.29
C ILE A 20 29.65 7.10 11.35
N LEU A 21 30.10 8.23 11.88
CA LEU A 21 30.30 9.47 11.13
C LEU A 21 31.58 9.45 10.28
N ASP A 22 32.61 8.73 10.72
CA ASP A 22 33.88 8.59 10.00
C ASP A 22 33.87 7.44 8.96
N ALA A 23 32.72 6.77 8.78
CA ALA A 23 32.59 5.70 7.79
C ALA A 23 32.89 6.21 6.36
N PRO A 24 33.64 5.45 5.55
CA PRO A 24 34.11 5.92 4.25
C PRO A 24 32.98 6.15 3.25
N ALA A 25 33.11 7.19 2.41
CA ALA A 25 32.09 7.59 1.43
C ALA A 25 31.72 6.51 0.40
N GLY A 26 32.61 5.53 0.14
CA GLY A 26 32.35 4.38 -0.75
C GLY A 26 31.47 3.28 -0.14
N ALA A 27 30.90 3.50 1.04
CA ALA A 27 30.02 2.56 1.74
C ALA A 27 28.67 2.29 1.04
N PHE A 28 28.28 3.14 0.08
CA PHE A 28 26.97 3.10 -0.55
C PHE A 28 27.06 2.75 -2.03
N GLU A 29 26.40 1.68 -2.43
CA GLU A 29 26.43 1.14 -3.80
C GLU A 29 25.10 1.41 -4.52
N GLU A 30 25.15 1.75 -5.81
CA GLU A 30 23.95 1.82 -6.65
C GLU A 30 23.65 0.45 -7.25
N LEU A 31 22.43 -0.06 -7.04
CA LEU A 31 21.98 -1.33 -7.55
C LEU A 31 20.76 -1.16 -8.47
N LYS A 32 20.64 -2.08 -9.42
CA LYS A 32 19.49 -2.12 -10.34
C LYS A 32 18.23 -2.72 -9.73
N SER A 33 18.35 -3.46 -8.63
CA SER A 33 17.26 -4.18 -7.98
C SER A 33 17.57 -4.31 -6.49
N ILE A 34 16.52 -4.42 -5.68
CA ILE A 34 16.60 -4.48 -4.22
C ILE A 34 17.37 -5.75 -3.81
N PRO A 35 18.51 -5.61 -3.12
CA PRO A 35 19.28 -6.76 -2.67
C PRO A 35 18.60 -7.48 -1.50
N ASP A 36 19.02 -8.72 -1.25
CA ASP A 36 18.66 -9.41 0.00
C ASP A 36 19.08 -8.58 1.23
N ARG A 37 18.16 -8.45 2.20
CA ARG A 37 18.38 -7.65 3.41
C ARG A 37 19.59 -8.11 4.24
N GLY A 38 19.99 -9.37 4.13
CA GLY A 38 21.17 -9.94 4.77
C GLY A 38 22.50 -9.37 4.27
N ARG A 39 22.51 -8.72 3.09
CA ARG A 39 23.69 -7.99 2.58
C ARG A 39 23.97 -6.69 3.33
N LEU A 40 23.02 -6.18 4.11
CA LEU A 40 23.21 -4.97 4.89
C LEU A 40 24.07 -5.21 6.13
N THR A 41 25.04 -4.34 6.32
CA THR A 41 25.85 -4.18 7.52
C THR A 41 25.56 -2.81 8.14
N TYR A 42 26.16 -2.52 9.30
CA TYR A 42 26.05 -1.20 9.94
C TYR A 42 26.86 -0.10 9.24
N THR A 43 27.64 -0.46 8.22
CA THR A 43 28.60 0.44 7.56
C THR A 43 28.42 0.47 6.05
N ASN A 44 27.33 -0.10 5.52
CA ASN A 44 27.00 -0.04 4.11
C ASN A 44 25.55 0.38 3.88
N GLY A 45 25.22 0.61 2.61
CA GLY A 45 23.85 0.77 2.16
C GLY A 45 23.74 0.65 0.66
N PHE A 46 22.51 0.57 0.18
CA PHE A 46 22.24 0.36 -1.24
C PHE A 46 21.24 1.39 -1.73
N TYR A 47 21.62 2.12 -2.78
CA TYR A 47 20.70 2.95 -3.52
C TYR A 47 20.03 2.12 -4.62
N VAL A 48 18.72 2.26 -4.75
CA VAL A 48 17.92 1.52 -5.72
C VAL A 48 16.69 2.34 -6.11
N TYR A 49 16.24 2.19 -7.34
CA TYR A 49 14.92 2.67 -7.76
C TYR A 49 13.86 1.63 -7.38
N CYS A 50 12.87 2.07 -6.61
CA CYS A 50 11.82 1.21 -6.08
C CYS A 50 10.47 1.92 -6.12
N THR A 51 9.40 1.16 -5.92
CA THR A 51 8.06 1.70 -5.71
C THR A 51 7.68 1.57 -4.25
N ALA A 52 7.23 2.67 -3.63
CA ALA A 52 6.71 2.67 -2.27
C ALA A 52 5.18 2.74 -2.31
N VAL A 53 4.51 1.88 -1.54
CA VAL A 53 3.05 1.86 -1.37
C VAL A 53 2.74 2.05 0.11
N PHE A 54 1.78 2.92 0.42
CA PHE A 54 1.30 3.18 1.78
C PHE A 54 -0.23 3.04 1.80
N ILE A 55 -0.76 2.46 2.88
CA ILE A 55 -2.18 2.48 3.20
C ILE A 55 -2.37 2.85 4.67
N ASP A 56 -3.31 3.75 4.94
CA ASP A 56 -3.54 4.26 6.28
C ASP A 56 -5.01 4.58 6.52
N ILE A 57 -5.53 4.22 7.69
CA ILE A 57 -6.93 4.42 8.06
C ILE A 57 -7.19 5.93 8.18
N ARG A 58 -8.34 6.38 7.68
CA ARG A 58 -8.76 7.78 7.81
C ARG A 58 -9.42 7.98 9.16
N ASP A 59 -9.04 9.07 9.83
CA ASP A 59 -9.59 9.47 11.12
C ASP A 59 -9.55 8.35 12.19
N SER A 60 -8.50 7.53 12.18
CA SER A 60 -8.39 6.38 13.08
C SER A 60 -8.40 6.74 14.56
N SER A 61 -7.94 7.94 14.90
CA SER A 61 -8.10 8.52 16.25
C SER A 61 -9.57 8.60 16.69
N LYS A 62 -10.53 8.80 15.78
CA LYS A 62 -11.98 8.81 16.07
C LYS A 62 -12.56 7.40 16.27
N LEU A 63 -11.88 6.35 15.82
CA LEU A 63 -12.31 4.97 16.09
C LEU A 63 -12.18 4.63 17.58
N THR A 64 -11.24 5.26 18.28
CA THR A 64 -11.03 5.06 19.73
C THR A 64 -12.18 5.58 20.59
N SER A 65 -12.92 6.59 20.12
CA SER A 65 -14.10 7.10 20.80
C SER A 65 -15.38 6.34 20.46
N SER A 66 -15.40 5.61 19.34
CA SER A 66 -16.58 4.89 18.84
C SER A 66 -16.65 3.44 19.31
N HIS A 67 -15.53 2.86 19.75
CA HIS A 67 -15.43 1.46 20.13
C HIS A 67 -14.63 1.25 21.41
N ASN A 68 -14.96 0.18 22.14
CA ASN A 68 -14.14 -0.27 23.25
C ASN A 68 -12.83 -0.91 22.76
N THR A 69 -11.83 -0.96 23.64
CA THR A 69 -10.48 -1.45 23.32
C THR A 69 -10.48 -2.86 22.69
N PRO A 70 -11.30 -3.84 23.13
CA PRO A 70 -11.36 -5.15 22.48
C PRO A 70 -11.87 -5.13 21.02
N VAL A 71 -12.88 -4.32 20.70
CA VAL A 71 -13.39 -4.21 19.32
C VAL A 71 -12.37 -3.50 18.45
N LEU A 72 -11.77 -2.42 18.94
CA LEU A 72 -10.70 -1.71 18.24
C LEU A 72 -9.52 -2.65 17.92
N GLY A 73 -9.12 -3.48 18.88
CA GLY A 73 -8.08 -4.49 18.68
C GLY A 73 -8.42 -5.49 17.57
N LYS A 74 -9.69 -5.89 17.42
CA LYS A 74 -10.11 -6.77 16.31
C LYS A 74 -10.04 -6.06 14.96
N ILE A 75 -10.51 -4.82 14.89
CA ILE A 75 -10.49 -4.01 13.66
C ILE A 75 -9.04 -3.85 13.19
N TYR A 76 -8.16 -3.32 14.05
CA TYR A 76 -6.74 -3.13 13.72
C TYR A 76 -6.04 -4.43 13.35
N ARG A 77 -6.25 -5.52 14.10
CA ARG A 77 -5.64 -6.82 13.77
C ARG A 77 -6.12 -7.35 12.42
N SER A 78 -7.42 -7.25 12.13
CA SER A 78 -7.96 -7.69 10.83
C SER A 78 -7.44 -6.85 9.67
N TYR A 79 -7.41 -5.52 9.83
CA TYR A 79 -6.93 -4.60 8.81
C TYR A 79 -5.43 -4.80 8.53
N ILE A 80 -4.58 -4.78 9.58
CA ILE A 80 -3.12 -4.93 9.42
C ILE A 80 -2.79 -6.30 8.85
N SER A 81 -3.39 -7.37 9.39
CA SER A 81 -3.16 -8.74 8.93
C SER A 81 -3.43 -8.90 7.44
N GLU A 82 -4.56 -8.38 6.96
CA GLU A 82 -4.94 -8.55 5.56
C GLU A 82 -4.17 -7.60 4.62
N CYS A 83 -3.80 -6.40 5.07
CA CYS A 83 -2.91 -5.52 4.29
C CYS A 83 -1.55 -6.19 4.07
N VAL A 84 -0.97 -6.77 5.13
CA VAL A 84 0.27 -7.55 5.05
C VAL A 84 0.10 -8.73 4.11
N ALA A 85 -1.03 -9.46 4.19
CA ALA A 85 -1.28 -10.61 3.30
C ALA A 85 -1.35 -10.19 1.82
N VAL A 86 -2.01 -9.08 1.49
CA VAL A 86 -2.09 -8.56 0.12
C VAL A 86 -0.71 -8.15 -0.40
N LEU A 87 0.06 -7.41 0.39
CA LEU A 87 1.40 -6.96 0.01
C LEU A 87 2.36 -8.15 -0.15
N ASN A 88 2.36 -9.08 0.79
CA ASN A 88 3.26 -10.23 0.84
C ASN A 88 2.98 -11.29 -0.25
N ALA A 89 1.83 -11.21 -0.90
CA ALA A 89 1.48 -12.13 -1.98
C ALA A 89 2.06 -11.69 -3.34
N LEU A 90 2.68 -10.50 -3.42
CA LEU A 90 3.41 -10.01 -4.59
C LEU A 90 4.91 -10.20 -4.38
N ASP A 91 5.57 -10.99 -5.23
CA ASP A 91 7.01 -11.25 -5.16
C ASP A 91 7.85 -9.98 -5.26
N GLU A 92 7.31 -8.94 -5.90
CA GLU A 92 7.94 -7.63 -6.01
C GLU A 92 8.03 -6.93 -4.64
N CYS A 93 7.11 -7.19 -3.70
CA CYS A 93 7.15 -6.58 -2.37
C CYS A 93 8.26 -7.21 -1.52
N LYS A 94 9.32 -6.46 -1.24
CA LYS A 94 10.51 -6.97 -0.53
C LYS A 94 10.54 -6.62 0.95
N GLU A 95 9.90 -5.52 1.32
CA GLU A 95 9.85 -5.06 2.72
C GLU A 95 8.44 -4.55 3.03
N ILE A 96 7.94 -4.88 4.21
CA ILE A 96 6.65 -4.40 4.72
C ILE A 96 6.91 -3.74 6.07
N PHE A 97 6.38 -2.52 6.25
CA PHE A 97 6.46 -1.78 7.50
C PHE A 97 5.07 -1.55 8.08
N ILE A 98 4.97 -1.60 9.41
CA ILE A 98 3.74 -1.35 10.14
C ILE A 98 4.06 -0.28 11.19
N ALA A 99 3.36 0.85 11.12
CA ALA A 99 3.48 1.96 12.05
C ALA A 99 2.09 2.42 12.49
N GLY A 100 1.61 1.89 13.63
CA GLY A 100 0.23 2.12 14.06
C GLY A 100 -0.76 1.42 13.12
N ASP A 101 -1.68 2.19 12.53
CA ASP A 101 -2.61 1.83 11.45
C ASP A 101 -2.04 2.04 10.04
N CYS A 102 -0.85 2.61 9.91
CA CYS A 102 -0.19 2.71 8.63
C CYS A 102 0.51 1.38 8.31
N VAL A 103 0.23 0.83 7.13
CA VAL A 103 0.96 -0.31 6.55
C VAL A 103 1.58 0.15 5.25
N SER A 104 2.85 -0.14 5.04
CA SER A 104 3.54 0.19 3.79
C SER A 104 4.36 -0.97 3.25
N GLY A 105 4.61 -0.93 1.95
CA GLY A 105 5.43 -1.90 1.24
C GLY A 105 6.43 -1.20 0.32
N ILE A 106 7.66 -1.74 0.27
CA ILE A 106 8.69 -1.33 -0.70
C ILE A 106 8.81 -2.45 -1.74
N PHE A 107 8.65 -2.06 -3.00
CA PHE A 107 8.60 -2.97 -4.14
C PHE A 107 9.86 -2.83 -5.00
N ASP A 108 10.47 -3.96 -5.33
CA ASP A 108 11.53 -4.06 -6.32
C ASP A 108 10.94 -3.96 -7.73
N THR A 109 11.08 -2.79 -8.34
CA THR A 109 10.38 -2.47 -9.60
C THR A 109 11.32 -1.97 -10.70
N PRO A 110 12.30 -2.79 -11.14
CA PRO A 110 13.23 -2.39 -12.20
C PRO A 110 12.58 -2.25 -13.58
N TYR A 111 11.36 -2.77 -13.75
CA TYR A 111 10.65 -2.81 -15.02
C TYR A 111 9.24 -2.22 -14.92
N GLN A 112 8.70 -1.76 -16.05
CA GLN A 112 7.35 -1.23 -16.17
C GLN A 112 6.29 -2.19 -15.62
N GLU A 113 6.43 -3.48 -15.93
CA GLU A 113 5.53 -4.54 -15.47
C GLU A 113 5.47 -4.60 -13.93
N SER A 114 6.61 -4.55 -13.26
CA SER A 114 6.70 -4.56 -11.81
C SER A 114 6.06 -3.31 -11.17
N ILE A 115 6.12 -2.15 -11.85
CA ILE A 115 5.40 -0.94 -11.42
C ILE A 115 3.88 -1.13 -11.56
N ASN A 116 3.40 -1.74 -12.65
CA ASN A 116 1.97 -2.08 -12.78
C ASN A 116 1.53 -3.10 -11.71
N ARG A 117 2.41 -4.03 -11.31
CA ARG A 117 2.17 -4.98 -10.22
C ARG A 117 2.08 -4.29 -8.86
N ALA A 118 2.90 -3.27 -8.60
CA ALA A 118 2.74 -2.42 -7.43
C ALA A 118 1.42 -1.61 -7.46
N LEU A 119 0.98 -1.13 -8.63
CA LEU A 119 -0.35 -0.52 -8.79
C LEU A 119 -1.47 -1.52 -8.52
N LEU A 120 -1.34 -2.77 -8.96
CA LEU A 120 -2.27 -3.84 -8.61
C LEU A 120 -2.34 -4.08 -7.08
N ALA A 121 -1.23 -3.93 -6.36
CA ALA A 121 -1.24 -3.97 -4.90
C ALA A 121 -2.22 -2.93 -4.33
N THR A 122 -2.17 -1.68 -4.82
CA THR A 122 -3.07 -0.60 -4.38
C THR A 122 -4.54 -0.91 -4.69
N ALA A 123 -4.83 -1.46 -5.87
CA ALA A 123 -6.19 -1.86 -6.25
C ALA A 123 -6.73 -3.01 -5.36
N SER A 124 -5.84 -3.94 -5.00
CA SER A 124 -6.16 -5.07 -4.13
C SER A 124 -6.38 -4.62 -2.68
N LEU A 125 -5.56 -3.70 -2.18
CA LEU A 125 -5.75 -3.05 -0.88
C LEU A 125 -7.08 -2.28 -0.83
N ASN A 126 -7.42 -1.51 -1.86
CA ASN A 126 -8.70 -0.79 -1.92
C ASN A 126 -9.90 -1.78 -1.88
N SER A 127 -9.80 -2.89 -2.61
CA SER A 127 -10.83 -3.95 -2.62
C SER A 127 -10.94 -4.68 -1.28
N LEU A 128 -9.80 -4.87 -0.60
CA LEU A 128 -9.73 -5.41 0.75
C LEU A 128 -10.53 -4.54 1.73
N ILE A 129 -10.47 -3.21 1.64
CA ILE A 129 -11.24 -2.33 2.53
C ILE A 129 -12.75 -2.56 2.34
N ALA A 130 -13.22 -2.74 1.10
CA ALA A 130 -14.62 -3.09 0.84
C ALA A 130 -15.01 -4.45 1.44
N HIS A 131 -14.11 -5.44 1.38
CA HIS A 131 -14.32 -6.75 2.00
C HIS A 131 -14.36 -6.65 3.53
N LEU A 132 -13.41 -5.94 4.13
CA LEU A 132 -13.33 -5.74 5.57
C LEU A 132 -14.58 -5.03 6.09
N ASN A 133 -15.00 -3.93 5.44
CA ASN A 133 -16.21 -3.21 5.82
C ASN A 133 -17.46 -4.09 5.81
N TRP A 134 -17.61 -4.97 4.81
CA TRP A 134 -18.72 -5.93 4.80
C TRP A 134 -18.70 -6.87 6.02
N ARG A 135 -17.52 -7.29 6.49
CA ARG A 135 -17.39 -8.11 7.71
C ARG A 135 -17.63 -7.31 8.98
N LEU A 136 -17.20 -6.05 9.02
CA LEU A 136 -17.44 -5.15 10.16
C LEU A 136 -18.94 -4.87 10.32
N GLU A 137 -19.65 -4.60 9.23
CA GLU A 137 -21.11 -4.41 9.21
C GLU A 137 -21.86 -5.63 9.75
N GLN A 138 -21.46 -6.84 9.36
CA GLN A 138 -22.04 -8.09 9.88
C GLN A 138 -21.90 -8.26 11.40
N LYS A 139 -20.95 -7.54 12.02
CA LYS A 139 -20.73 -7.52 13.47
C LYS A 139 -21.30 -6.28 14.16
N GLY A 140 -21.94 -5.37 13.42
CA GLY A 140 -22.40 -4.09 13.93
C GLY A 140 -21.26 -3.15 14.32
N TYR A 141 -20.07 -3.31 13.73
CA TYR A 141 -18.92 -2.42 13.95
C TYR A 141 -18.95 -1.27 12.93
N SER A 142 -18.29 -0.16 13.27
CA SER A 142 -18.13 0.96 12.34
C SER A 142 -17.24 0.53 11.18
N THR A 143 -17.62 0.95 9.97
CA THR A 143 -16.77 0.81 8.79
C THR A 143 -15.60 1.78 8.84
N ILE A 144 -14.57 1.46 8.08
CA ILE A 144 -13.36 2.27 7.94
C ILE A 144 -13.24 2.78 6.50
N SER A 145 -12.50 3.87 6.34
CA SER A 145 -12.02 4.35 5.06
C SER A 145 -10.49 4.46 5.14
N CYS A 146 -9.78 4.27 4.03
CA CYS A 146 -8.32 4.33 4.00
C CYS A 146 -7.86 5.24 2.86
N GLY A 147 -6.77 5.97 3.09
CA GLY A 147 -6.01 6.57 1.99
C GLY A 147 -4.95 5.58 1.51
N ILE A 148 -4.67 5.55 0.21
CA ILE A 148 -3.60 4.74 -0.38
C ILE A 148 -2.72 5.66 -1.22
N GLY A 149 -1.41 5.59 -1.01
CA GLY A 149 -0.41 6.37 -1.75
C GLY A 149 0.60 5.47 -2.43
N ILE A 150 1.01 5.82 -3.65
CA ILE A 150 2.05 5.12 -4.39
C ILE A 150 3.00 6.10 -5.07
N SER A 151 4.31 5.90 -4.91
CA SER A 151 5.36 6.66 -5.61
C SER A 151 6.45 5.73 -6.12
N TYR A 152 7.17 6.15 -7.16
CA TYR A 152 8.33 5.50 -7.73
C TYR A 152 9.52 6.47 -7.77
N GLY A 153 10.69 6.00 -7.34
CA GLY A 153 11.89 6.82 -7.29
C GLY A 153 13.04 6.13 -6.58
N ARG A 154 14.15 6.86 -6.46
CA ARG A 154 15.37 6.36 -5.81
C ARG A 154 15.25 6.43 -4.30
N ALA A 155 15.64 5.35 -3.63
CA ALA A 155 15.74 5.27 -2.17
C ALA A 155 17.08 4.65 -1.77
N LEU A 156 17.53 5.00 -0.56
CA LEU A 156 18.65 4.41 0.15
C LEU A 156 18.12 3.39 1.16
N MET A 157 18.55 2.14 1.01
CA MET A 157 18.32 1.05 1.95
C MET A 157 19.53 0.94 2.89
N ILE A 158 19.33 1.08 4.20
CA ILE A 158 20.37 0.91 5.22
C ILE A 158 19.89 0.03 6.36
N LYS A 159 20.84 -0.53 7.13
CA LYS A 159 20.56 -1.12 8.43
C LYS A 159 20.82 -0.08 9.51
N SER A 160 19.78 0.24 10.28
CA SER A 160 19.87 1.15 11.41
C SER A 160 19.60 0.43 12.72
N GLY A 161 20.27 0.85 13.79
CA GLY A 161 20.09 0.27 15.12
C GLY A 161 21.37 0.28 15.93
N PHE A 162 21.32 -0.31 17.13
CA PHE A 162 22.45 -0.34 18.03
C PHE A 162 23.25 -1.65 17.81
N LYS A 163 24.40 -1.55 17.13
CA LYS A 163 25.32 -2.68 16.89
C LYS A 163 25.61 -3.45 18.19
N GLY A 164 25.46 -4.77 18.14
CA GLY A 164 25.64 -5.66 19.30
C GLY A 164 24.47 -5.69 20.29
N SER A 165 23.39 -4.93 20.07
CA SER A 165 22.18 -4.99 20.90
C SER A 165 21.16 -6.03 20.43
N GLY A 166 21.22 -6.43 19.16
CA GLY A 166 20.14 -7.20 18.52
C GLY A 166 18.93 -6.33 18.12
N ILE A 167 18.90 -5.06 18.51
CA ILE A 167 17.88 -4.08 18.12
C ILE A 167 18.36 -3.36 16.86
N ASN A 168 17.77 -3.73 15.73
CA ASN A 168 18.07 -3.18 14.41
C ASN A 168 16.89 -3.38 13.45
N ASP A 169 16.79 -2.49 12.47
CA ASP A 169 15.82 -2.60 11.39
C ASP A 169 16.42 -2.15 10.06
N VAL A 170 15.74 -2.48 8.97
CA VAL A 170 16.02 -1.91 7.65
C VAL A 170 15.28 -0.58 7.56
N VAL A 171 16.00 0.47 7.16
CA VAL A 171 15.43 1.80 6.97
C VAL A 171 15.58 2.19 5.52
N TRP A 172 14.50 2.73 4.96
CA TRP A 172 14.44 3.27 3.61
C TRP A 172 14.36 4.78 3.68
N MET A 173 15.27 5.47 2.98
CA MET A 173 15.34 6.92 2.93
C MET A 173 15.29 7.42 1.49
N GLY A 174 14.42 8.37 1.20
CA GLY A 174 14.33 8.98 -0.12
C GLY A 174 12.98 9.65 -0.32
N ASP A 175 12.92 10.57 -1.28
CA ASP A 175 11.71 11.33 -1.57
C ASP A 175 10.54 10.40 -1.96
N VAL A 176 10.82 9.25 -2.58
CA VAL A 176 9.82 8.24 -2.92
C VAL A 176 9.01 7.75 -1.71
N VAL A 177 9.65 7.58 -0.55
CA VAL A 177 8.97 7.10 0.68
C VAL A 177 8.11 8.22 1.26
N ASN A 178 8.67 9.44 1.33
CA ASN A 178 7.97 10.61 1.85
C ASN A 178 6.78 11.00 0.96
N GLU A 179 6.96 10.98 -0.36
CA GLU A 179 5.93 11.29 -1.34
C GLU A 179 4.79 10.26 -1.28
N ALA A 180 5.08 8.96 -1.26
CA ALA A 180 4.05 7.93 -1.13
C ALA A 180 3.24 8.09 0.18
N SER A 181 3.90 8.40 1.29
CA SER A 181 3.24 8.69 2.57
C SER A 181 2.35 9.94 2.49
N ASN A 182 2.85 11.03 1.89
CA ASN A 182 2.09 12.26 1.69
C ASN A 182 0.87 12.06 0.77
N LEU A 183 1.01 11.27 -0.29
CA LEU A 183 -0.08 10.88 -1.19
C LEU A 183 -1.12 10.04 -0.44
N CYS A 184 -0.68 9.07 0.37
CA CYS A 184 -1.56 8.28 1.23
C CYS A 184 -2.37 9.16 2.17
N HIS A 185 -1.77 10.21 2.73
CA HIS A 185 -2.47 11.16 3.60
C HIS A 185 -3.59 11.93 2.88
N GLN A 186 -3.51 12.10 1.56
CA GLN A 186 -4.51 12.79 0.75
C GLN A 186 -5.66 11.90 0.27
N GLY A 187 -5.46 10.57 0.17
CA GLY A 187 -6.49 9.65 -0.29
C GLY A 187 -7.74 9.68 0.59
N ASN A 188 -8.93 9.62 -0.02
CA ASN A 188 -10.23 9.72 0.68
C ASN A 188 -10.40 10.99 1.55
N LYS A 189 -9.65 12.06 1.27
CA LYS A 189 -9.72 13.34 1.99
C LYS A 189 -10.17 14.45 1.05
N ASN A 190 -11.06 15.34 1.50
CA ASN A 190 -11.49 16.53 0.75
C ASN A 190 -11.97 16.23 -0.69
N GLY A 191 -12.72 15.13 -0.89
CA GLY A 191 -13.23 14.73 -2.20
C GLY A 191 -12.22 14.02 -3.12
N ARG A 192 -11.00 13.74 -2.63
CA ARG A 192 -10.03 12.90 -3.33
C ARG A 192 -10.47 11.44 -3.36
N LEU A 193 -10.11 10.74 -4.43
CA LEU A 193 -10.33 9.29 -4.56
C LEU A 193 -9.40 8.49 -3.61
N PRO A 194 -9.67 7.21 -3.34
CA PRO A 194 -8.92 6.43 -2.37
C PRO A 194 -7.42 6.30 -2.69
N VAL A 195 -7.08 6.06 -3.96
CA VAL A 195 -5.70 5.84 -4.39
C VAL A 195 -5.14 7.12 -5.01
N GLN A 196 -4.00 7.57 -4.49
CA GLN A 196 -3.25 8.74 -4.96
C GLN A 196 -1.89 8.26 -5.51
N ILE A 197 -1.54 8.71 -6.71
CA ILE A 197 -0.49 8.13 -7.55
C ILE A 197 0.47 9.25 -7.96
N ALA A 198 1.76 9.09 -7.65
CA ALA A 198 2.78 10.04 -8.07
C ALA A 198 2.90 10.10 -9.60
N THR A 199 3.27 11.27 -10.12
CA THR A 199 3.52 11.45 -11.56
C THR A 199 4.62 10.51 -12.07
N SER A 200 5.64 10.21 -11.24
CA SER A 200 6.70 9.26 -11.56
C SER A 200 6.18 7.83 -11.80
N VAL A 201 5.16 7.40 -11.05
CA VAL A 201 4.48 6.12 -11.28
C VAL A 201 3.71 6.20 -12.58
N TYR A 202 2.86 7.22 -12.75
CA TYR A 202 2.02 7.39 -13.93
C TYR A 202 2.81 7.35 -15.24
N GLN A 203 3.95 8.06 -15.31
CA GLN A 203 4.82 8.08 -16.49
C GLN A 203 5.28 6.67 -16.89
N ASN A 204 5.49 5.81 -15.91
CA ASN A 204 5.92 4.42 -16.08
C ASN A 204 4.74 3.42 -16.13
N LEU A 205 3.49 3.86 -16.25
CA LEU A 205 2.37 2.94 -16.49
C LEU A 205 2.20 2.64 -17.99
N THR A 206 1.62 1.47 -18.28
CA THR A 206 1.09 1.16 -19.63
C THR A 206 -0.09 2.05 -19.97
N ASP A 207 -0.41 2.22 -21.25
CA ASP A 207 -1.55 3.02 -21.72
C ASP A 207 -2.88 2.60 -21.09
N TYR A 208 -3.09 1.29 -20.92
CA TYR A 208 -4.28 0.79 -20.24
C TYR A 208 -4.39 1.30 -18.80
N HIS A 209 -3.35 1.13 -17.98
CA HIS A 209 -3.33 1.59 -16.58
C HIS A 209 -3.41 3.13 -16.48
N LYS A 210 -2.88 3.87 -17.46
CA LYS A 210 -3.06 5.33 -17.55
C LYS A 210 -4.53 5.71 -17.77
N SER A 211 -5.27 4.92 -18.55
CA SER A 211 -6.68 5.21 -18.89
C SER A 211 -7.67 5.09 -17.73
N ILE A 212 -7.26 4.47 -16.61
CA ILE A 212 -8.12 4.20 -15.44
C ILE A 212 -7.81 5.10 -14.24
N VAL A 213 -6.97 6.13 -14.43
CA VAL A 213 -6.61 7.10 -13.39
C VAL A 213 -6.78 8.51 -13.91
N TYR A 214 -7.05 9.45 -13.01
CA TYR A 214 -7.41 10.83 -13.35
C TYR A 214 -6.37 11.82 -12.85
N PRO A 215 -6.00 12.84 -13.64
CA PRO A 215 -5.05 13.85 -13.21
C PRO A 215 -5.63 14.68 -12.06
N VAL A 216 -4.72 15.13 -11.20
CA VAL A 216 -5.00 16.06 -10.11
C VAL A 216 -4.13 17.28 -10.30
N TYR A 217 -4.76 18.45 -10.32
CA TYR A 217 -4.08 19.74 -10.39
C TYR A 217 -4.09 20.41 -9.01
N GLN A 218 -2.99 21.05 -8.64
CA GLN A 218 -2.92 21.97 -7.51
C GLN A 218 -2.90 23.40 -8.04
N GLY A 219 -3.81 24.26 -7.56
CA GLY A 219 -3.90 25.65 -7.98
C GLY A 219 -5.35 26.11 -8.23
N PHE A 220 -5.48 27.29 -8.84
CA PHE A 220 -6.78 27.87 -9.20
C PHE A 220 -7.43 27.07 -10.34
N ALA A 221 -8.71 26.74 -10.18
CA ALA A 221 -9.46 25.87 -11.09
C ALA A 221 -9.48 26.35 -12.55
N ASP A 222 -9.32 27.65 -12.78
CA ASP A 222 -9.45 28.29 -14.10
C ASP A 222 -8.17 28.21 -14.96
N LEU A 223 -7.08 27.64 -14.44
CA LEU A 223 -5.81 27.53 -15.17
C LEU A 223 -5.40 26.09 -15.50
N GLN A 224 -6.28 25.10 -15.34
CA GLN A 224 -5.94 23.67 -15.48
C GLN A 224 -5.24 23.31 -16.82
N ASP A 225 -5.52 24.03 -17.90
CA ASP A 225 -4.91 23.80 -19.23
C ASP A 225 -3.44 24.27 -19.34
N ILE A 226 -2.90 24.93 -18.32
CA ILE A 226 -1.55 25.52 -18.33
C ILE A 226 -0.57 24.74 -17.43
N TRP A 227 -1.07 23.88 -16.53
CA TRP A 227 -0.25 23.25 -15.48
C TRP A 227 -0.15 21.75 -15.69
N GLU A 228 1.03 21.21 -15.45
CA GLU A 228 1.22 19.76 -15.36
C GLU A 228 0.45 19.20 -14.14
N PRO A 229 -0.10 17.98 -14.23
CA PRO A 229 -0.71 17.31 -13.08
C PRO A 229 0.29 17.18 -11.93
N SER A 230 -0.12 17.58 -10.72
CA SER A 230 0.72 17.42 -9.52
C SER A 230 0.78 15.97 -9.06
N GLN A 231 -0.27 15.20 -9.35
CA GLN A 231 -0.40 13.76 -9.09
C GLN A 231 -1.57 13.20 -9.92
N TYR A 232 -1.86 11.92 -9.76
CA TYR A 232 -3.04 11.24 -10.31
C TYR A 232 -3.83 10.58 -9.18
N GLN A 233 -5.08 10.22 -9.46
CA GLN A 233 -5.92 9.53 -8.49
C GLN A 233 -6.86 8.52 -9.15
N GLY A 234 -7.32 7.53 -8.39
CA GLY A 234 -8.28 6.54 -8.85
C GLY A 234 -9.02 5.85 -7.72
N ASP A 235 -10.23 5.37 -8.03
CA ASP A 235 -10.92 4.35 -7.24
C ASP A 235 -10.72 3.00 -7.92
N ILE A 236 -9.45 2.64 -8.08
CA ILE A 236 -9.06 1.41 -8.76
C ILE A 236 -9.27 0.22 -7.84
N ILE A 237 -9.75 -0.88 -8.44
CA ILE A 237 -10.13 -2.09 -7.72
C ILE A 237 -9.58 -3.31 -8.44
N ASN A 238 -9.37 -4.34 -7.64
CA ASN A 238 -9.08 -5.67 -8.11
C ASN A 238 -10.41 -6.34 -8.51
N ILE A 239 -10.57 -6.62 -9.80
CA ILE A 239 -11.85 -7.08 -10.38
C ILE A 239 -12.27 -8.44 -9.83
N SER A 240 -11.39 -9.44 -9.83
CA SER A 240 -11.79 -10.78 -9.37
C SER A 240 -12.05 -10.81 -7.86
N PHE A 241 -11.38 -9.97 -7.06
CA PHE A 241 -11.70 -9.78 -5.64
C PHE A 241 -13.08 -9.12 -5.48
N ARG A 242 -13.38 -8.05 -6.23
CA ARG A 242 -14.73 -7.46 -6.23
C ARG A 242 -15.79 -8.50 -6.60
N ASP A 243 -15.59 -9.25 -7.67
CA ASP A 243 -16.56 -10.21 -8.18
C ASP A 243 -16.79 -11.36 -7.19
N TRP A 244 -15.71 -11.86 -6.57
CA TRP A 244 -15.80 -12.79 -5.46
C TRP A 244 -16.62 -12.23 -4.29
N LEU A 245 -16.36 -10.99 -3.88
CA LEU A 245 -17.07 -10.35 -2.77
C LEU A 245 -18.56 -10.17 -3.10
N GLN A 246 -18.89 -9.78 -4.33
CA GLN A 246 -20.28 -9.66 -4.80
C GLN A 246 -21.00 -11.01 -4.78
N ALA A 247 -20.34 -12.10 -5.22
CA ALA A 247 -20.91 -13.44 -5.18
C ALA A 247 -21.13 -13.96 -3.74
N LYS A 248 -20.35 -13.46 -2.76
CA LYS A 248 -20.49 -13.81 -1.34
C LYS A 248 -21.53 -12.98 -0.59
N LYS A 249 -21.79 -11.74 -1.02
CA LYS A 249 -22.84 -10.90 -0.42
C LYS A 249 -24.20 -11.58 -0.68
N PRO A 250 -25.08 -11.73 0.32
CA PRO A 250 -26.42 -12.28 0.09
C PRO A 250 -27.07 -11.47 -1.03
N ALA A 251 -27.70 -12.14 -2.00
CA ALA A 251 -28.49 -11.47 -3.00
C ALA A 251 -29.51 -10.59 -2.26
N SER A 252 -29.50 -9.28 -2.53
CA SER A 252 -30.59 -8.41 -2.11
C SER A 252 -31.92 -9.02 -2.60
N GLN A 253 -33.02 -8.80 -1.87
CA GLN A 253 -34.34 -9.26 -2.35
C GLN A 253 -34.63 -8.76 -3.79
N LEU A 254 -34.10 -7.59 -4.16
CA LEU A 254 -34.12 -7.07 -5.53
C LEU A 254 -33.37 -7.96 -6.53
N ASN A 255 -32.18 -8.45 -6.18
CA ASN A 255 -31.37 -9.30 -7.07
C ASN A 255 -32.00 -10.68 -7.26
N MET A 256 -32.66 -11.23 -6.23
CA MET A 256 -33.43 -12.47 -6.37
C MET A 256 -34.65 -12.28 -7.28
N LEU A 257 -35.40 -11.20 -7.13
CA LEU A 257 -36.53 -10.86 -8.01
C LEU A 257 -36.09 -10.64 -9.46
N ALA A 258 -34.95 -9.97 -9.68
CA ALA A 258 -34.38 -9.78 -11.01
C ALA A 258 -33.88 -11.08 -11.64
N ALA A 259 -33.24 -11.97 -10.86
CA ALA A 259 -32.78 -13.27 -11.33
C ALA A 259 -33.94 -14.24 -11.65
N LEU A 260 -35.01 -14.19 -10.86
CA LEU A 260 -36.26 -14.92 -11.11
C LEU A 260 -36.99 -14.38 -12.36
N ALA A 261 -37.00 -13.06 -12.57
CA ALA A 261 -37.54 -12.43 -13.77
C ALA A 261 -36.73 -12.74 -15.04
N GLN A 262 -35.43 -13.06 -14.89
CA GLN A 262 -34.52 -13.42 -15.99
C GLN A 262 -34.33 -14.94 -16.19
N GLY A 263 -35.05 -15.79 -15.43
CA GLY A 263 -35.08 -17.24 -15.64
C GLY A 263 -33.74 -17.97 -15.46
N LYS A 264 -32.80 -17.44 -14.67
CA LYS A 264 -31.52 -18.13 -14.41
C LYS A 264 -31.57 -18.92 -13.11
N ASN A 265 -31.37 -20.24 -13.22
CA ASN A 265 -31.26 -21.15 -12.07
C ASN A 265 -30.05 -20.76 -11.20
N ALA A 266 -30.31 -20.28 -9.99
CA ALA A 266 -29.35 -20.32 -8.90
C ALA A 266 -29.10 -21.80 -8.55
N PHE A 267 -27.85 -22.17 -8.29
CA PHE A 267 -27.36 -23.52 -7.93
C PHE A 267 -26.92 -24.44 -9.09
N ALA A 268 -25.79 -24.09 -9.71
CA ALA A 268 -24.72 -24.99 -10.18
C ALA A 268 -23.50 -24.07 -10.46
N GLN A 269 -22.25 -24.28 -10.09
CA GLN A 269 -21.45 -25.47 -9.83
C GLN A 269 -20.33 -25.16 -8.82
N THR A 270 -19.95 -26.20 -8.09
CA THR A 270 -18.66 -26.37 -7.42
C THR A 270 -17.50 -26.28 -8.40
N ALA A 271 -16.62 -25.30 -8.22
CA ALA A 271 -15.24 -25.35 -8.64
C ALA A 271 -14.42 -24.66 -7.55
N THR A 272 -13.49 -25.38 -6.94
CA THR A 272 -12.46 -24.81 -6.06
C THR A 272 -11.62 -23.82 -6.87
N PRO A 273 -11.61 -22.52 -6.56
CA PRO A 273 -10.74 -21.61 -7.29
C PRO A 273 -9.42 -21.54 -6.53
N TYR A 274 -8.35 -21.94 -7.21
CA TYR A 274 -7.03 -21.39 -6.95
C TYR A 274 -7.14 -19.86 -7.11
N TYR A 275 -7.13 -19.11 -6.02
CA TYR A 275 -7.14 -17.64 -6.03
C TYR A 275 -5.69 -17.13 -6.06
N GLY A 276 -5.01 -17.26 -7.20
CA GLY A 276 -3.69 -16.67 -7.43
C GLY A 276 -3.78 -15.20 -7.84
N LEU A 277 -2.78 -14.39 -7.49
CA LEU A 277 -2.65 -12.97 -7.86
C LEU A 277 -2.42 -12.68 -9.35
N GLU A 278 -2.73 -13.63 -10.22
CA GLU A 278 -2.33 -13.60 -11.63
C GLU A 278 -3.43 -13.16 -12.61
N GLN A 279 -4.70 -13.02 -12.17
CA GLN A 279 -5.82 -12.64 -13.08
C GLN A 279 -6.40 -11.24 -12.83
N PHE A 280 -5.55 -10.23 -12.59
CA PHE A 280 -6.03 -8.93 -12.10
C PHE A 280 -5.72 -7.72 -12.99
N LEU A 281 -6.59 -7.55 -14.00
CA LEU A 281 -7.24 -6.34 -14.56
C LEU A 281 -7.63 -6.68 -16.01
N LEU A 282 -8.93 -6.77 -16.35
CA LEU A 282 -9.59 -5.70 -17.11
C LEU A 282 -11.12 -5.89 -17.24
N SER A 283 -11.88 -4.79 -17.16
CA SER A 283 -12.82 -4.39 -18.23
C SER A 283 -13.05 -2.87 -18.16
N PRO A 284 -12.96 -2.14 -19.29
CA PRO A 284 -13.48 -0.78 -19.37
C PRO A 284 -15.02 -0.79 -19.31
N PRO A 285 -15.70 0.32 -18.99
CA PRO A 285 -17.15 0.43 -19.18
C PRO A 285 -17.53 0.29 -20.66
N PRO A 286 -18.71 -0.25 -21.00
CA PRO A 286 -19.19 -0.26 -22.38
C PRO A 286 -19.26 1.18 -22.91
N GLY A 287 -18.77 1.38 -24.14
CA GLY A 287 -18.69 2.69 -24.77
C GLY A 287 -20.03 3.40 -24.77
N ARG A 288 -20.01 4.70 -24.44
CA ARG A 288 -21.19 5.57 -24.64
C ARG A 288 -21.34 5.81 -26.14
N SER A 289 -22.46 5.37 -26.70
CA SER A 289 -23.02 5.90 -27.95
C SER A 289 -23.45 7.35 -27.77
#